data_AF-A0A5B7UPY2-F1
#
_entry.id   AF-A0A5B7UPY2-F1
#
_cell.length_a   1.000
_cell.length_b   1.000
_cell.length_c   1.000
_cell.angle_alpha   90.00
_cell.angle_beta   90.00
_cell.angle_gamma   90.00
#
_symmetry.space_group_name_H-M   'P 1'
#
loop_
_entity.id
_entity.type
_entity.pdbx_description
1 polymer ?
#
loop_
_entity_poly.entity_id
_entity_poly.type
_entity_poly.pdbx_seq_one_letter_code
_entity_poly.pdbx_strand_id
1 'polypeptide(L)'
;MRGGYLKVITYTLKRQRIRINVVQTEQDLAGFYEFVSSNPVMGFDTETTGLDWWNAGDGFRCRLVQFGNADEAWVIPVELGAPYVDAVTWAVHKAERLAAHNRGFDIHVLESCFGISAEVLVRKTFCTKTLAHLVDSRARKEGGPGLKLEELVPHYICAETGEKVKKSMTEIARRYKVKKTEIWSVVELFDDEFSLYAGMDPVFAFRLLNILLPKIPARSRRQGLIGWEHRLHWVTYQMERTGYLVDEEYTRQRIDELTKEEADWKAVAAQYGVDSIGSTPQLVEAFTGLGFKLTKRTKPSKNHPEGQWSMDDSVLKGIDHPLSEAIIKAKAAHKKRTTWFEAALKGRDKNGRVHVTINSCQARSARMTVTGAIAAQTLPAGTGYVRHSFLAEEGHVTVTVDYASMELMFLAADSGDRRMLQAYKQGEDLHDITAAAAFGPIPEGETHHPKRKAGKGTNYTVCFGGGWRAVSEQWDIGEGDAKKAVRGFWATYPATRRLSDQCTQEARKDGFIYTVTGRRILTDPKRPYAAMNYRIQSSCRDIMARAVIKLHEAGFTPWMRLVIHDEIVFSFPEERAEGLAEKAARIMEFTYKGLLIPADAEIGDRSWGSVLETGESKH
;
A
#
# COMPACT_ATOMS: atom_id res chain seq x y z
N MET A 1 51.65 -7.75 5.57
CA MET A 1 50.60 -8.76 5.87
C MET A 1 50.26 -8.68 7.36
N ARG A 2 49.23 -7.92 7.74
CA ARG A 2 48.61 -8.08 9.07
C ARG A 2 47.51 -9.10 8.86
N GLY A 3 47.71 -10.34 9.31
CA GLY A 3 46.63 -11.33 9.37
C GLY A 3 45.61 -10.83 10.39
N GLY A 4 44.58 -10.13 9.90
CA GLY A 4 43.49 -9.65 10.73
C GLY A 4 42.60 -10.84 11.07
N TYR A 5 42.41 -11.09 12.37
CA TYR A 5 41.40 -12.04 12.83
C TYR A 5 40.02 -11.57 12.39
N LEU A 6 39.14 -12.51 12.02
CA LEU A 6 37.72 -12.26 11.72
C LEU A 6 37.10 -11.32 12.78
N LYS A 7 36.49 -10.23 12.33
CA LYS A 7 35.80 -9.30 13.22
C LYS A 7 34.51 -9.92 13.72
N VAL A 8 34.37 -10.00 15.05
CA VAL A 8 33.19 -10.57 15.70
C VAL A 8 32.57 -9.56 16.66
N ILE A 9 31.33 -9.18 16.39
CA ILE A 9 30.50 -8.36 17.27
C ILE A 9 29.57 -9.29 18.04
N THR A 10 29.40 -9.06 19.35
CA THR A 10 28.48 -9.89 20.14
C THR A 10 27.40 -9.06 20.81
N TYR A 11 26.16 -9.54 20.69
CA TYR A 11 24.98 -8.91 21.27
C TYR A 11 24.23 -9.91 22.15
N THR A 12 23.72 -9.50 23.30
CA THR A 12 22.94 -10.40 24.17
C THR A 12 21.44 -10.12 24.01
N LEU A 13 20.70 -11.10 23.51
CA LEU A 13 19.26 -11.05 23.33
C LEU A 13 18.58 -12.07 24.25
N LYS A 14 17.84 -11.61 25.26
CA LYS A 14 17.16 -12.48 26.24
C LYS A 14 18.08 -13.57 26.82
N ARG A 15 19.30 -13.18 27.23
CA ARG A 15 20.36 -14.06 27.76
C ARG A 15 20.98 -15.03 26.75
N GLN A 16 20.56 -15.02 25.48
CA GLN A 16 21.25 -15.73 24.41
C GLN A 16 22.28 -14.79 23.78
N ARG A 17 23.52 -15.26 23.66
CA ARG A 17 24.58 -14.54 22.95
C ARG A 17 24.35 -14.71 21.45
N ILE A 18 24.32 -13.60 20.73
CA ILE A 18 24.29 -13.54 19.28
C ILE A 18 25.69 -13.14 18.81
N ARG A 19 26.22 -13.88 17.84
CA ARG A 19 27.51 -13.66 17.21
C ARG A 19 27.30 -13.09 15.81
N ILE A 20 27.89 -11.93 15.52
CA ILE A 20 27.86 -11.30 14.21
C ILE A 20 29.28 -11.30 13.67
N ASN A 21 29.52 -12.11 12.66
CA ASN A 21 30.79 -12.22 11.95
C ASN A 21 30.80 -11.22 10.80
N VAL A 22 31.77 -10.31 10.80
CA VAL A 22 31.94 -9.30 9.75
C VAL A 22 33.14 -9.70 8.91
N VAL A 23 32.89 -10.07 7.65
CA VAL A 23 33.94 -10.49 6.71
C VAL A 23 34.76 -9.26 6.32
N GLN A 24 36.08 -9.30 6.57
CA GLN A 24 36.98 -8.19 6.23
C GLN A 24 37.98 -8.56 5.14
N THR A 25 38.24 -9.86 4.98
CA THR A 25 39.20 -10.42 4.02
C THR A 25 38.59 -11.63 3.31
N GLU A 26 39.15 -12.02 2.16
CA GLU A 26 38.70 -13.24 1.45
C GLU A 26 38.91 -14.51 2.28
N GLN A 27 39.89 -14.54 3.18
CA GLN A 27 40.15 -15.67 4.07
C GLN A 27 38.98 -15.90 5.04
N ASP A 28 38.29 -14.83 5.44
CA ASP A 28 37.11 -14.90 6.30
C ASP A 28 35.93 -15.62 5.63
N LEU A 29 35.88 -15.64 4.29
CA LEU A 29 34.82 -16.31 3.53
C LEU A 29 34.78 -17.83 3.77
N ALA A 30 35.89 -18.45 4.18
CA ALA A 30 35.93 -19.87 4.52
C ALA A 30 34.90 -20.22 5.61
N GLY A 31 34.82 -19.41 6.67
CA GLY A 31 33.83 -19.61 7.73
C GLY A 31 32.40 -19.31 7.28
N PHE A 32 32.22 -18.36 6.36
CA PHE A 32 30.92 -18.09 5.75
C PHE A 32 30.41 -19.28 4.92
N TYR A 33 31.27 -19.89 4.11
CA TYR A 33 30.94 -21.08 3.33
C TYR A 33 30.54 -22.26 4.23
N GLU A 34 31.24 -22.47 5.34
CA GLU A 34 30.89 -23.48 6.34
C GLU A 34 29.54 -23.20 7.00
N PHE A 35 29.30 -21.95 7.40
CA PHE A 35 28.04 -21.51 7.97
C PHE A 35 26.86 -21.79 7.03
N VAL A 36 26.93 -21.34 5.78
CA VAL A 36 25.86 -21.55 4.80
C VAL A 36 25.65 -23.03 4.50
N SER A 37 26.72 -23.82 4.38
CA SER A 37 26.63 -25.25 4.13
C SER A 37 25.93 -26.01 5.25
N SER A 38 26.03 -25.50 6.49
CA SER A 38 25.43 -26.08 7.69
C SER A 38 24.01 -25.57 7.97
N ASN A 39 23.57 -24.51 7.29
CA ASN A 39 22.29 -23.85 7.52
C ASN A 39 21.45 -23.79 6.23
N PRO A 40 20.64 -24.83 5.93
CA PRO A 40 19.82 -24.83 4.71
C PRO A 40 18.70 -23.76 4.73
N VAL A 41 18.29 -23.33 5.93
CA VAL A 41 17.32 -22.24 6.13
C VAL A 41 17.99 -21.13 6.91
N MET A 42 17.97 -19.91 6.37
CA MET A 42 18.62 -18.75 6.97
C MET A 42 17.73 -17.51 6.89
N GLY A 43 17.93 -16.55 7.77
CA GLY A 43 17.54 -15.18 7.56
C GLY A 43 18.42 -14.50 6.52
N PHE A 44 17.87 -13.49 5.87
CA PHE A 44 18.49 -12.78 4.76
C PHE A 44 18.07 -11.31 4.76
N ASP A 45 19.00 -10.42 4.45
CA ASP A 45 18.78 -8.98 4.37
C ASP A 45 19.83 -8.30 3.46
N THR A 46 19.55 -7.06 3.04
CA THR A 46 20.46 -6.23 2.25
C THR A 46 20.53 -4.79 2.78
N GLU A 47 21.72 -4.19 2.72
CA GLU A 47 21.91 -2.77 3.04
C GLU A 47 22.43 -2.03 1.82
N THR A 48 21.91 -0.84 1.55
CA THR A 48 22.12 -0.12 0.28
C THR A 48 22.37 1.37 0.52
N THR A 49 22.67 2.13 -0.54
CA THR A 49 22.84 3.59 -0.46
C THR A 49 21.51 4.37 -0.44
N GLY A 50 20.36 3.73 -0.68
CA GLY A 50 19.09 4.41 -0.81
C GLY A 50 17.91 3.46 -0.96
N LEU A 51 16.83 3.90 -1.62
CA LEU A 51 15.66 3.05 -1.89
C LEU A 51 15.40 2.82 -3.39
N ASP A 52 16.09 3.57 -4.25
CA ASP A 52 15.86 3.62 -5.69
C ASP A 52 16.63 2.50 -6.40
N TRP A 53 16.25 1.26 -6.14
CA TRP A 53 16.95 0.05 -6.64
C TRP A 53 17.06 -0.03 -8.17
N TRP A 54 16.21 0.70 -8.90
CA TRP A 54 16.23 0.83 -10.36
C TRP A 54 17.42 1.64 -10.88
N ASN A 55 18.06 2.45 -10.04
CA ASN A 55 19.25 3.23 -10.36
C ASN A 55 20.55 2.46 -10.04
N ALA A 56 20.52 1.13 -10.03
CA ALA A 56 21.70 0.31 -9.79
C ALA A 56 22.82 0.64 -10.79
N GLY A 57 24.01 0.94 -10.28
CA GLY A 57 25.14 1.41 -11.09
C GLY A 57 25.14 2.92 -11.40
N ASP A 58 24.08 3.64 -11.03
CA ASP A 58 23.93 5.09 -11.17
C ASP A 58 23.50 5.73 -9.85
N GLY A 59 24.41 5.75 -8.87
CA GLY A 59 24.18 6.28 -7.53
C GLY A 59 23.58 5.29 -6.52
N PHE A 60 22.81 4.29 -6.96
CA PHE A 60 22.35 3.19 -6.10
C PHE A 60 23.36 2.03 -6.09
N ARG A 61 23.72 1.56 -4.88
CA ARG A 61 24.57 0.38 -4.68
C ARG A 61 24.10 -0.46 -3.50
N CYS A 62 24.22 -1.77 -3.64
CA CYS A 62 24.21 -2.68 -2.50
C CYS A 62 25.58 -2.63 -1.81
N ARG A 63 25.58 -2.42 -0.49
CA ARG A 63 26.77 -2.21 0.33
C ARG A 63 27.14 -3.45 1.12
N LEU A 64 26.13 -4.03 1.76
CA LEU A 64 26.26 -5.22 2.58
C LEU A 64 25.14 -6.20 2.24
N VAL A 65 25.44 -7.49 2.30
CA VAL A 65 24.45 -8.57 2.25
C VAL A 65 24.66 -9.45 3.46
N GLN A 66 23.58 -9.86 4.13
CA GLN A 66 23.69 -10.60 5.38
C GLN A 66 22.89 -11.89 5.36
N PHE A 67 23.43 -12.89 6.04
CA PHE A 67 22.78 -14.18 6.29
C PHE A 67 22.85 -14.49 7.78
N GLY A 68 21.83 -15.14 8.33
CA GLY A 68 21.84 -15.47 9.75
C GLY A 68 20.92 -16.61 10.13
N ASN A 69 21.11 -17.16 11.33
CA ASN A 69 20.20 -18.13 11.94
C ASN A 69 19.69 -17.55 13.28
N ALA A 70 19.42 -18.39 14.27
CA ALA A 70 18.89 -17.92 15.55
C ALA A 70 19.90 -17.08 16.34
N ASP A 71 21.19 -17.35 16.27
CA ASP A 71 22.23 -16.76 17.14
C ASP A 71 23.55 -16.45 16.45
N GLU A 72 23.66 -16.70 15.15
CA GLU A 72 24.80 -16.33 14.35
C GLU A 72 24.37 -15.59 13.09
N ALA A 73 25.11 -14.55 12.72
CA ALA A 73 24.97 -13.86 11.44
C ALA A 73 26.33 -13.57 10.81
N TRP A 74 26.31 -13.45 9.49
CA TRP A 74 27.44 -13.10 8.65
C TRP A 74 27.09 -11.86 7.84
N VAL A 75 27.91 -10.82 7.99
CA VAL A 75 27.81 -9.56 7.27
C VAL A 75 28.87 -9.55 6.19
N ILE A 76 28.43 -9.53 4.93
CA ILE A 76 29.30 -9.64 3.76
C ILE A 76 29.37 -8.27 3.07
N PRO A 77 30.51 -7.57 3.13
CA PRO A 77 30.67 -6.29 2.48
C PRO A 77 30.97 -6.47 0.98
N VAL A 78 29.93 -6.50 0.17
CA VAL A 78 30.00 -6.75 -1.28
C VAL A 78 30.74 -5.65 -2.05
N GLU A 79 30.86 -4.44 -1.49
CA GLU A 79 31.67 -3.35 -2.05
C GLU A 79 33.19 -3.67 -2.07
N LEU A 80 33.64 -4.73 -1.38
CA LEU A 80 35.04 -5.17 -1.40
C LEU A 80 35.44 -5.90 -2.69
N GLY A 81 34.48 -6.27 -3.55
CA GLY A 81 34.74 -6.77 -4.90
C GLY A 81 34.14 -8.15 -5.21
N ALA A 82 34.51 -8.68 -6.38
CA ALA A 82 33.91 -9.88 -6.97
C ALA A 82 33.88 -11.11 -6.04
N PRO A 83 34.94 -11.46 -5.28
CA PRO A 83 34.92 -12.64 -4.40
C PRO A 83 33.78 -12.63 -3.37
N TYR A 84 33.39 -11.45 -2.89
CA TYR A 84 32.31 -11.28 -1.92
C TYR A 84 30.92 -11.38 -2.58
N VAL A 85 30.79 -10.86 -3.81
CA VAL A 85 29.58 -11.00 -4.63
C VAL A 85 29.38 -12.47 -5.04
N ASP A 86 30.45 -13.16 -5.42
CA ASP A 86 30.44 -14.58 -5.75
C ASP A 86 30.02 -15.43 -4.55
N ALA A 87 30.53 -15.12 -3.36
CA ALA A 87 30.15 -15.78 -2.12
C ALA A 87 28.65 -15.61 -1.81
N VAL A 88 28.13 -14.38 -1.94
CA VAL A 88 26.70 -14.08 -1.76
C VAL A 88 25.84 -14.84 -2.77
N THR A 89 26.24 -14.80 -4.05
CA THR A 89 25.53 -15.48 -5.14
C THR A 89 25.47 -16.98 -4.89
N TRP A 90 26.62 -17.58 -4.56
CA TRP A 90 26.70 -18.98 -4.17
C TRP A 90 25.79 -19.29 -2.98
N ALA A 91 25.77 -18.45 -1.94
CA ALA A 91 24.98 -18.67 -0.75
C ALA A 91 23.47 -18.64 -1.02
N VAL A 92 23.01 -17.70 -1.85
CA VAL A 92 21.61 -17.62 -2.30
C VAL A 92 21.21 -18.89 -3.06
N HIS A 93 22.07 -19.39 -3.95
CA HIS A 93 21.80 -20.62 -4.69
C HIS A 93 21.82 -21.86 -3.79
N LYS A 94 22.75 -21.91 -2.85
CA LYS A 94 22.95 -23.01 -1.91
C LYS A 94 21.82 -23.13 -0.88
N ALA A 95 21.30 -22.01 -0.38
CA ALA A 95 20.22 -21.99 0.62
C ALA A 95 18.96 -22.69 0.10
N GLU A 96 18.35 -23.57 0.88
CA GLU A 96 17.04 -24.13 0.54
C GLU A 96 15.94 -23.09 0.70
N ARG A 97 15.99 -22.30 1.78
CA ARG A 97 15.07 -21.19 2.04
C ARG A 97 15.75 -20.02 2.73
N LEU A 98 15.28 -18.82 2.39
CA LEU A 98 15.69 -17.56 2.99
C LEU A 98 14.49 -16.91 3.66
N ALA A 99 14.63 -16.40 4.89
CA ALA A 99 13.64 -15.61 5.59
C ALA A 99 14.03 -14.15 5.49
N ALA A 100 13.23 -13.35 4.80
CA ALA A 100 13.46 -11.92 4.63
C ALA A 100 12.27 -11.13 5.19
N HIS A 101 12.52 -9.91 5.66
CA HIS A 101 11.46 -8.99 6.03
C HIS A 101 11.24 -8.00 4.90
N ASN A 102 10.01 -7.89 4.38
CA ASN A 102 9.73 -7.05 3.20
C ASN A 102 10.55 -7.48 1.95
N ARG A 103 10.65 -8.80 1.72
CA ARG A 103 11.51 -9.45 0.71
C ARG A 103 11.58 -8.81 -0.68
N GLY A 104 10.53 -8.12 -1.12
CA GLY A 104 10.48 -7.52 -2.47
C GLY A 104 11.61 -6.54 -2.72
N PHE A 105 11.98 -5.76 -1.69
CA PHE A 105 13.10 -4.84 -1.78
C PHE A 105 14.41 -5.60 -2.00
N ASP A 106 14.71 -6.59 -1.17
CA ASP A 106 15.97 -7.35 -1.28
C ASP A 106 16.07 -8.13 -2.60
N ILE A 107 14.94 -8.60 -3.13
CA ILE A 107 14.90 -9.27 -4.44
C ILE A 107 15.28 -8.28 -5.55
N HIS A 108 14.71 -7.06 -5.54
CA HIS A 108 15.08 -6.03 -6.51
C HIS A 108 16.56 -5.68 -6.41
N VAL A 109 17.10 -5.58 -5.20
CA VAL A 109 18.53 -5.28 -4.96
C VAL A 109 19.42 -6.38 -5.53
N LEU A 110 19.16 -7.65 -5.22
CA LEU A 110 19.98 -8.75 -5.72
C LEU A 110 19.88 -8.91 -7.24
N GLU A 111 18.70 -8.69 -7.82
CA GLU A 111 18.54 -8.72 -9.27
C GLU A 111 19.28 -7.55 -9.93
N SER A 112 19.08 -6.31 -9.46
CA SER A 112 19.61 -5.12 -10.12
C SER A 112 21.11 -4.92 -9.91
N CYS A 113 21.65 -5.30 -8.75
CA CYS A 113 23.07 -5.14 -8.43
C CYS A 113 23.92 -6.34 -8.84
N PHE A 114 23.37 -7.57 -8.83
CA PHE A 114 24.17 -8.79 -9.03
C PHE A 114 23.67 -9.70 -10.17
N GLY A 115 22.55 -9.37 -10.81
CA GLY A 115 21.99 -10.17 -11.90
C GLY A 115 21.43 -11.52 -11.46
N ILE A 116 21.17 -11.72 -10.16
CA ILE A 116 20.57 -12.95 -9.66
C ILE A 116 19.10 -12.98 -10.07
N SER A 117 18.69 -14.04 -10.78
CA SER A 117 17.32 -14.17 -11.28
C SER A 117 16.28 -14.04 -10.17
N ALA A 118 15.35 -13.09 -10.34
CA ALA A 118 14.23 -12.90 -9.42
C ALA A 118 13.37 -14.16 -9.26
N GLU A 119 13.27 -15.00 -10.30
CA GLU A 119 12.55 -16.27 -10.22
C GLU A 119 13.16 -17.22 -9.19
N VAL A 120 14.49 -17.27 -9.11
CA VAL A 120 15.21 -18.08 -8.10
C VAL A 120 14.94 -17.52 -6.71
N LEU A 121 15.08 -16.20 -6.57
CA LEU A 121 14.92 -15.50 -5.29
C LEU A 121 13.52 -15.65 -4.71
N VAL A 122 12.49 -15.48 -5.54
CA VAL A 122 11.08 -15.53 -5.13
C VAL A 122 10.67 -16.92 -4.66
N ARG A 123 11.24 -17.98 -5.25
CA ARG A 123 11.00 -19.37 -4.85
C ARG A 123 11.64 -19.71 -3.49
N LYS A 124 12.82 -19.15 -3.21
CA LYS A 124 13.58 -19.43 -1.98
C LYS A 124 13.17 -18.55 -0.79
N THR A 125 12.67 -17.33 -1.04
CA THR A 125 12.44 -16.33 0.00
C THR A 125 11.04 -16.40 0.62
N PHE A 126 10.95 -16.44 1.95
CA PHE A 126 9.75 -16.28 2.75
C PHE A 126 9.69 -14.90 3.37
N CYS A 127 8.55 -14.22 3.20
CA CYS A 127 8.36 -12.86 3.69
C CYS A 127 7.74 -12.85 5.09
N THR A 128 8.53 -12.51 6.12
CA THR A 128 8.05 -12.46 7.51
C THR A 128 6.97 -11.39 7.72
N LYS A 129 7.00 -10.29 6.96
CA LYS A 129 5.92 -9.26 6.93
C LYS A 129 4.58 -9.87 6.52
N THR A 130 4.57 -10.73 5.50
CA THR A 130 3.36 -11.43 5.04
C THR A 130 2.87 -12.42 6.09
N LEU A 131 3.77 -13.17 6.72
CA LEU A 131 3.42 -14.09 7.81
C LEU A 131 2.84 -13.34 9.02
N ALA A 132 3.42 -12.19 9.38
CA ALA A 132 2.93 -11.35 10.46
C ALA A 132 1.51 -10.88 10.19
N HIS A 133 1.23 -10.42 8.96
CA HIS A 133 -0.13 -10.02 8.56
C HIS A 133 -1.14 -11.16 8.69
N LEU A 134 -0.79 -12.37 8.25
CA LEU A 134 -1.65 -13.56 8.39
C LEU A 134 -1.90 -13.99 9.84
N VAL A 135 -1.04 -13.58 10.77
CA VAL A 135 -1.22 -13.77 12.22
C VAL A 135 -2.10 -12.68 12.81
N ASP A 136 -1.74 -11.41 12.59
CA ASP A 136 -2.44 -10.22 13.06
C ASP A 136 -2.18 -9.03 12.10
N SER A 137 -3.20 -8.62 11.36
CA SER A 137 -3.11 -7.55 10.38
C SER A 137 -3.28 -6.13 10.94
N ARG A 138 -3.46 -5.98 12.27
CA ARG A 138 -3.74 -4.70 12.91
C ARG A 138 -2.47 -3.85 13.06
N ALA A 139 -2.60 -2.55 12.80
CA ALA A 139 -1.53 -1.60 13.10
C ALA A 139 -1.38 -1.39 14.61
N ARG A 140 -0.24 -0.85 15.07
CA ARG A 140 -0.03 -0.53 16.50
C ARG A 140 -1.11 0.39 17.09
N LYS A 141 -1.53 1.40 16.32
CA LYS A 141 -2.62 2.33 16.71
C LYS A 141 -3.98 1.62 16.92
N GLU A 142 -4.13 0.42 16.38
CA GLU A 142 -5.32 -0.43 16.48
C GLU A 142 -5.16 -1.53 17.56
N GLY A 143 -4.07 -1.50 18.33
CA GLY A 143 -3.72 -2.51 19.33
C GLY A 143 -3.10 -3.78 18.77
N GLY A 144 -2.66 -3.77 17.52
CA GLY A 144 -1.92 -4.86 16.89
C GLY A 144 -0.39 -4.76 17.07
N PRO A 145 0.36 -5.74 16.56
CA PRO A 145 1.81 -5.73 16.59
C PRO A 145 2.42 -4.72 15.62
N GLY A 146 1.66 -4.25 14.61
CA GLY A 146 2.24 -3.58 13.45
C GLY A 146 2.86 -4.58 12.47
N LEU A 147 3.45 -4.09 11.38
CA LEU A 147 4.02 -4.95 10.33
C LEU A 147 5.48 -4.65 10.03
N LYS A 148 6.02 -3.54 10.55
CA LYS A 148 7.42 -3.22 10.35
C LYS A 148 8.29 -4.08 11.26
N LEU A 149 9.52 -4.37 10.84
CA LEU A 149 10.47 -5.11 11.66
C LEU A 149 10.69 -4.46 13.05
N GLU A 150 10.84 -3.13 13.08
CA GLU A 150 10.95 -2.33 14.32
C GLU A 150 9.74 -2.48 15.25
N GLU A 151 8.59 -2.84 14.69
CA GLU A 151 7.35 -3.02 15.45
C GLU A 151 7.20 -4.46 15.96
N LEU A 152 7.56 -5.43 15.12
CA LEU A 152 7.42 -6.87 15.36
C LEU A 152 8.46 -7.43 16.31
N VAL A 153 9.73 -6.98 16.22
CA VAL A 153 10.81 -7.44 17.12
C VAL A 153 10.46 -7.24 18.59
N PRO A 154 10.04 -6.05 19.05
CA PRO A 154 9.68 -5.87 20.45
C PRO A 154 8.41 -6.60 20.86
N HIS A 155 7.49 -6.87 19.92
CA HIS A 155 6.25 -7.58 20.20
C HIS A 155 6.47 -9.10 20.34
N TYR A 156 7.20 -9.73 19.42
CA TYR A 156 7.35 -11.17 19.34
C TYR A 156 8.67 -11.71 19.90
N ILE A 157 9.74 -10.92 19.84
CA ILE A 157 11.08 -11.37 20.20
C ILE A 157 11.52 -10.77 21.53
N CYS A 158 11.72 -9.46 21.63
CA CYS A 158 12.24 -8.81 22.85
C CYS A 158 11.94 -7.30 22.88
N ALA A 159 11.14 -6.87 23.85
CA ALA A 159 10.70 -5.47 24.01
C ALA A 159 11.87 -4.47 24.08
N GLU A 160 12.95 -4.83 24.79
CA GLU A 160 14.12 -3.96 25.03
C GLU A 160 15.01 -3.79 23.79
N THR A 161 15.03 -4.78 22.89
CA THR A 161 15.94 -4.83 21.74
C THR A 161 15.42 -4.04 20.54
N GLY A 162 14.10 -4.03 20.33
CA GLY A 162 13.47 -3.35 19.21
C GLY A 162 13.81 -1.86 19.14
N GLU A 163 13.92 -1.20 20.30
CA GLU A 163 14.26 0.22 20.35
C GLU A 163 15.76 0.49 20.20
N LYS A 164 16.64 -0.35 20.79
CA LYS A 164 18.09 -0.09 20.82
C LYS A 164 18.75 -0.32 19.47
N VAL A 165 18.44 -1.43 18.79
CA VAL A 165 19.10 -1.77 17.52
C VAL A 165 18.57 -0.88 16.38
N LYS A 166 17.27 -0.59 16.31
CA LYS A 166 16.71 0.22 15.20
C LYS A 166 16.88 1.73 15.36
N LYS A 167 17.14 2.25 16.58
CA LYS A 167 17.51 3.67 16.78
C LYS A 167 18.96 3.95 16.40
N SER A 168 19.81 2.93 16.24
CA SER A 168 21.25 3.10 15.95
C SER A 168 21.47 3.95 14.71
N MET A 169 20.75 3.74 13.60
CA MET A 169 20.93 4.53 12.37
C MET A 169 20.67 6.03 12.57
N THR A 170 19.76 6.41 13.48
CA THR A 170 19.55 7.83 13.82
C THR A 170 20.74 8.38 14.63
N GLU A 171 21.31 7.57 15.51
CA GLU A 171 22.47 7.94 16.32
C GLU A 171 23.74 8.02 15.46
N ILE A 172 23.93 7.07 14.54
CA ILE A 172 24.96 7.09 13.50
C ILE A 172 24.82 8.36 12.66
N ALA A 173 23.63 8.66 12.14
CA ALA A 173 23.39 9.88 11.36
C ALA A 173 23.78 11.15 12.13
N ARG A 174 23.47 11.20 13.43
CA ARG A 174 23.88 12.30 14.32
C ARG A 174 25.40 12.38 14.49
N ARG A 175 26.10 11.24 14.64
CA ARG A 175 27.58 11.20 14.71
C ARG A 175 28.21 11.76 13.42
N TYR A 176 27.62 11.44 12.27
CA TYR A 176 28.07 11.90 10.96
C TYR A 176 27.55 13.29 10.55
N LYS A 177 26.70 13.93 11.38
CA LYS A 177 26.08 15.25 11.12
C LYS A 177 25.30 15.32 9.79
N VAL A 178 24.64 14.22 9.43
CA VAL A 178 23.79 14.12 8.23
C VAL A 178 22.36 13.74 8.61
N LYS A 179 21.42 13.83 7.67
CA LYS A 179 20.07 13.32 7.89
C LYS A 179 20.07 11.78 7.89
N LYS A 180 19.10 11.18 8.57
CA LYS A 180 18.89 9.71 8.55
C LYS A 180 18.68 9.16 7.12
N THR A 181 18.18 9.96 6.19
CA THR A 181 18.03 9.55 4.79
C THR A 181 19.36 9.53 4.02
N GLU A 182 20.36 10.27 4.49
CA GLU A 182 21.66 10.45 3.82
C GLU A 182 22.73 9.50 4.38
N ILE A 183 22.56 9.01 5.62
CA ILE A 183 23.58 8.21 6.31
C ILE A 183 23.92 6.89 5.60
N TRP A 184 22.94 6.28 4.93
CA TRP A 184 23.08 4.98 4.25
C TRP A 184 24.18 4.99 3.18
N SER A 185 24.37 6.13 2.52
CA SER A 185 25.41 6.31 1.48
C SER A 185 26.81 6.57 2.02
N VAL A 186 26.93 7.06 3.27
CA VAL A 186 28.19 7.62 3.78
C VAL A 186 28.76 6.91 5.00
N VAL A 187 27.95 6.09 5.71
CA VAL A 187 28.44 5.32 6.86
C VAL A 187 29.58 4.39 6.43
N GLU A 188 30.66 4.32 7.20
CA GLU A 188 31.78 3.45 6.89
C GLU A 188 31.38 1.97 6.89
N LEU A 189 31.95 1.20 5.96
CA LEU A 189 31.59 -0.20 5.71
C LEU A 189 31.77 -1.10 6.95
N PHE A 190 32.77 -0.78 7.77
CA PHE A 190 33.13 -1.55 8.96
C PHE A 190 32.75 -0.85 10.27
N ASP A 191 31.85 0.15 10.26
CA ASP A 191 31.33 0.74 11.51
C ASP A 191 30.63 -0.36 12.35
N ASP A 192 30.95 -0.40 13.64
CA ASP A 192 30.45 -1.44 14.56
C ASP A 192 28.93 -1.39 14.72
N GLU A 193 28.33 -0.21 14.80
CA GLU A 193 26.89 -0.05 14.98
C GLU A 193 26.13 -0.37 13.70
N PHE A 194 26.70 -0.03 12.54
CA PHE A 194 26.13 -0.40 11.24
C PHE A 194 26.22 -1.91 11.00
N SER A 195 27.37 -2.53 11.30
CA SER A 195 27.54 -3.98 11.21
C SER A 195 26.62 -4.73 12.19
N LEU A 196 26.44 -4.20 13.40
CA LEU A 196 25.50 -4.73 14.38
C LEU A 196 24.05 -4.60 13.90
N TYR A 197 23.67 -3.44 13.35
CA TYR A 197 22.34 -3.22 12.77
C TYR A 197 22.05 -4.26 11.67
N ALA A 198 22.92 -4.31 10.68
CA ALA A 198 22.80 -5.15 9.51
C ALA A 198 22.84 -6.64 9.87
N GLY A 199 23.72 -7.05 10.77
CA GLY A 199 23.83 -8.44 11.21
C GLY A 199 22.64 -8.93 12.05
N MET A 200 21.90 -8.03 12.70
CA MET A 200 20.74 -8.40 13.53
C MET A 200 19.46 -8.62 12.71
N ASP A 201 19.28 -7.93 11.60
CA ASP A 201 18.09 -8.05 10.75
C ASP A 201 17.83 -9.47 10.20
N PRO A 202 18.81 -10.22 9.64
CA PRO A 202 18.58 -11.60 9.25
C PRO A 202 18.29 -12.50 10.47
N VAL A 203 18.91 -12.26 11.63
CA VAL A 203 18.60 -13.01 12.87
C VAL A 203 17.14 -12.78 13.28
N PHE A 204 16.66 -11.54 13.21
CA PHE A 204 15.27 -11.23 13.49
C PHE A 204 14.33 -11.85 12.46
N ALA A 205 14.65 -11.80 11.18
CA ALA A 205 13.84 -12.42 10.14
C ALA A 205 13.74 -13.95 10.33
N PHE A 206 14.86 -14.62 10.63
CA PHE A 206 14.89 -16.05 10.93
C PHE A 206 14.04 -16.40 12.16
N ARG A 207 14.21 -15.66 13.27
CA ARG A 207 13.42 -15.87 14.50
C ARG A 207 11.94 -15.60 14.25
N LEU A 208 11.59 -14.54 13.54
CA LEU A 208 10.20 -14.21 13.19
C LEU A 208 9.57 -15.29 12.32
N LEU A 209 10.28 -15.84 11.33
CA LEU A 209 9.76 -16.97 10.54
C LEU A 209 9.34 -18.13 11.46
N ASN A 210 10.22 -18.55 12.37
CA ASN A 210 9.97 -19.64 13.30
C ASN A 210 8.84 -19.34 14.31
N ILE A 211 8.68 -18.08 14.71
CA ILE A 211 7.63 -17.67 15.66
C ILE A 211 6.26 -17.51 14.96
N LEU A 212 6.23 -16.91 13.78
CA LEU A 212 5.00 -16.52 13.10
C LEU A 212 4.36 -17.69 12.37
N LEU A 213 5.15 -18.52 11.69
CA LEU A 213 4.64 -19.65 10.91
C LEU A 213 3.68 -20.58 11.71
N PRO A 214 3.99 -21.02 12.95
CA PRO A 214 3.06 -21.83 13.74
C PRO A 214 1.87 -21.04 14.30
N LYS A 215 1.94 -19.70 14.38
CA LYS A 215 0.84 -18.83 14.84
C LYS A 215 -0.21 -18.58 13.77
N ILE A 216 0.08 -18.87 12.50
CA ILE A 216 -0.89 -18.71 11.41
C ILE A 216 -2.04 -19.70 11.62
N PRO A 217 -3.30 -19.23 11.60
CA PRO A 217 -4.45 -20.09 11.85
C PRO A 217 -4.48 -21.33 10.97
N ALA A 218 -4.89 -22.47 11.53
CA ALA A 218 -4.96 -23.72 10.79
C ALA A 218 -5.85 -23.62 9.54
N ARG A 219 -6.96 -22.86 9.62
CA ARG A 219 -7.84 -22.60 8.47
C ARG A 219 -7.09 -21.85 7.35
N SER A 220 -6.38 -20.77 7.69
CA SER A 220 -5.54 -20.02 6.74
C SER A 220 -4.47 -20.89 6.08
N ARG A 221 -3.81 -21.78 6.85
CA ARG A 221 -2.79 -22.71 6.33
C ARG A 221 -3.39 -23.75 5.39
N ARG A 222 -4.52 -24.38 5.77
CA ARG A 222 -5.23 -25.36 4.94
C ARG A 222 -5.69 -24.79 3.60
N GLN A 223 -6.05 -23.50 3.58
CA GLN A 223 -6.43 -22.78 2.36
C GLN A 223 -5.21 -22.31 1.53
N GLY A 224 -3.98 -22.60 1.96
CA GLY A 224 -2.78 -22.28 1.19
C GLY A 224 -2.44 -20.79 1.11
N LEU A 225 -2.97 -19.96 2.03
CA LEU A 225 -2.83 -18.49 1.95
C LEU A 225 -1.36 -18.04 1.90
N ILE A 226 -0.44 -18.73 2.57
CA ILE A 226 0.98 -18.39 2.53
C ILE A 226 1.51 -18.44 1.09
N GLY A 227 1.36 -19.58 0.41
CA GLY A 227 1.83 -19.73 -0.97
C GLY A 227 1.07 -18.81 -1.93
N TRP A 228 -0.21 -18.57 -1.67
CA TRP A 228 -1.02 -17.65 -2.47
C TRP A 228 -0.53 -16.19 -2.37
N GLU A 229 -0.25 -15.68 -1.17
CA GLU A 229 0.32 -14.34 -0.98
C GLU A 229 1.70 -14.18 -1.61
N HIS A 230 2.55 -15.21 -1.52
CA HIS A 230 3.88 -15.16 -2.14
C HIS A 230 3.80 -15.20 -3.67
N ARG A 231 2.82 -15.90 -4.26
CA ARG A 231 2.55 -15.86 -5.71
C ARG A 231 2.00 -14.51 -6.13
N LEU A 232 1.09 -13.92 -5.36
CA LEU A 232 0.59 -12.57 -5.66
C LEU A 232 1.73 -11.55 -5.66
N HIS A 233 2.58 -11.59 -4.63
CA HIS A 233 3.77 -10.75 -4.55
C HIS A 233 4.74 -10.95 -5.71
N TRP A 234 4.83 -12.15 -6.28
CA TRP A 234 5.66 -12.40 -7.47
C TRP A 234 5.16 -11.62 -8.69
N VAL A 235 3.84 -11.62 -8.91
CA VAL A 235 3.25 -10.89 -10.04
C VAL A 235 3.39 -9.39 -9.81
N THR A 236 3.12 -8.90 -8.60
CA THR A 236 3.27 -7.47 -8.30
C THR A 236 4.72 -7.02 -8.37
N TYR A 237 5.68 -7.83 -7.92
CA TYR A 237 7.12 -7.56 -8.11
C TYR A 237 7.48 -7.33 -9.58
N GLN A 238 6.94 -8.12 -10.51
CA GLN A 238 7.19 -7.94 -11.94
C GLN A 238 6.59 -6.62 -12.48
N MET A 239 5.45 -6.19 -11.95
CA MET A 239 4.88 -4.87 -12.27
C MET A 239 5.80 -3.75 -11.77
N GLU A 240 6.27 -3.84 -10.52
CA GLU A 240 7.21 -2.88 -9.93
C GLU A 240 8.50 -2.78 -10.77
N ARG A 241 9.04 -3.94 -11.16
CA ARG A 241 10.22 -4.07 -12.02
C ARG A 241 10.02 -3.44 -13.40
N THR A 242 8.84 -3.61 -13.98
CA THR A 242 8.51 -3.07 -15.32
C THR A 242 8.31 -1.56 -15.29
N GLY A 243 7.76 -1.03 -14.19
CA GLY A 243 7.48 0.40 -14.03
C GLY A 243 6.42 0.94 -15.00
N TYR A 244 6.18 2.23 -14.94
CA TYR A 244 5.24 2.94 -15.82
C TYR A 244 5.94 4.15 -16.47
N LEU A 245 5.85 4.27 -17.79
CA LEU A 245 6.45 5.37 -18.55
C LEU A 245 5.76 6.70 -18.19
N VAL A 246 6.56 7.73 -17.95
CA VAL A 246 6.09 9.09 -17.67
C VAL A 246 6.06 9.91 -18.95
N ASP A 247 4.94 10.58 -19.22
CA ASP A 247 4.88 11.67 -20.20
C ASP A 247 5.62 12.89 -19.62
N GLU A 248 6.89 13.05 -19.97
CA GLU A 248 7.70 14.15 -19.45
C GLU A 248 7.20 15.52 -19.90
N GLU A 249 6.71 15.63 -21.14
CA GLU A 249 6.25 16.89 -21.71
C GLU A 249 5.00 17.38 -20.98
N TYR A 250 3.97 16.53 -20.94
CA TYR A 250 2.74 16.80 -20.20
C TYR A 250 3.03 17.12 -18.73
N THR A 251 3.87 16.31 -18.09
CA THR A 251 4.16 16.46 -16.67
C THR A 251 4.90 17.77 -16.37
N ARG A 252 5.86 18.18 -17.21
CA ARG A 252 6.55 19.48 -17.06
C ARG A 252 5.61 20.66 -17.29
N GLN A 253 4.76 20.58 -18.32
CA GLN A 253 3.77 21.61 -18.57
C GLN A 253 2.84 21.80 -17.36
N ARG A 254 2.34 20.71 -16.76
CA ARG A 254 1.49 20.80 -15.55
C ARG A 254 2.25 21.40 -14.37
N ILE A 255 3.55 21.13 -14.22
CA ILE A 255 4.38 21.74 -13.17
C ILE A 255 4.48 23.24 -13.36
N ASP A 256 4.72 23.71 -14.59
CA ASP A 256 4.85 25.14 -14.89
C ASP A 256 3.54 25.89 -14.65
N GLU A 257 2.42 25.34 -15.11
CA GLU A 257 1.08 25.89 -14.87
C GLU A 257 0.76 25.98 -13.37
N LEU A 258 1.00 24.91 -12.60
CA LEU A 258 0.74 24.89 -11.16
C LEU A 258 1.72 25.78 -10.39
N THR A 259 2.95 25.96 -10.88
CA THR A 259 3.92 26.88 -10.27
C THR A 259 3.45 28.31 -10.42
N LYS A 260 2.93 28.68 -11.60
CA LYS A 260 2.34 30.00 -11.85
C LYS A 260 1.08 30.21 -11.00
N GLU A 261 0.16 29.25 -11.00
CA GLU A 261 -1.05 29.30 -10.16
C GLU A 261 -0.70 29.46 -8.67
N GLU A 262 0.26 28.68 -8.16
CA GLU A 262 0.74 28.78 -6.78
C GLU A 262 1.32 30.17 -6.48
N ALA A 263 2.07 30.76 -7.41
CA ALA A 263 2.64 32.10 -7.26
C ALA A 263 1.58 33.20 -7.24
N ASP A 264 0.60 33.13 -8.14
CA ASP A 264 -0.50 34.11 -8.23
C ASP A 264 -1.31 34.14 -6.92
N TRP A 265 -1.67 32.98 -6.37
CA TRP A 265 -2.40 32.91 -5.10
C TRP A 265 -1.55 33.30 -3.89
N LYS A 266 -0.24 33.02 -3.91
CA LYS A 266 0.68 33.53 -2.88
C LYS A 266 0.79 35.04 -2.90
N ALA A 267 0.78 35.67 -4.08
CA ALA A 267 0.79 37.13 -4.18
C ALA A 267 -0.48 37.75 -3.56
N VAL A 268 -1.64 37.10 -3.71
CA VAL A 268 -2.87 37.51 -3.01
C VAL A 268 -2.72 37.34 -1.49
N ALA A 269 -2.21 36.21 -1.02
CA ALA A 269 -2.01 35.97 0.42
C ALA A 269 -1.02 36.97 1.06
N ALA A 270 0.04 37.35 0.33
CA ALA A 270 1.04 38.31 0.78
C ALA A 270 0.45 39.72 1.02
N GLN A 271 -0.60 40.12 0.29
CA GLN A 271 -1.31 41.39 0.54
C GLN A 271 -1.92 41.46 1.95
N TYR A 272 -2.12 40.31 2.61
CA TYR A 272 -2.63 40.20 3.97
C TYR A 272 -1.54 39.81 4.99
N GLY A 273 -0.25 39.96 4.64
CA GLY A 273 0.87 39.67 5.54
C GLY A 273 1.24 38.18 5.68
N VAL A 274 0.80 37.33 4.73
CA VAL A 274 1.12 35.89 4.74
C VAL A 274 2.12 35.56 3.62
N ASP A 275 3.41 35.55 3.96
CA ASP A 275 4.48 35.17 3.03
C ASP A 275 4.61 33.64 2.85
N SER A 276 4.32 32.89 3.92
CA SER A 276 4.43 31.44 3.95
C SER A 276 3.07 30.80 4.21
N ILE A 277 2.43 30.33 3.14
CA ILE A 277 1.12 29.66 3.18
C ILE A 277 1.12 28.37 4.04
N GLY A 278 2.28 27.80 4.33
CA GLY A 278 2.44 26.66 5.24
C GLY A 278 2.61 27.03 6.72
N SER A 279 2.85 28.31 7.01
CA SER A 279 3.12 28.80 8.36
C SER A 279 1.83 29.01 9.15
N THR A 280 1.47 28.02 9.97
CA THR A 280 0.30 28.13 10.85
C THR A 280 0.33 29.40 11.74
N PRO A 281 1.48 29.82 12.31
CA PRO A 281 1.55 31.08 13.05
C PRO A 281 1.18 32.32 12.23
N GLN A 282 1.71 32.48 11.01
CA GLN A 282 1.36 33.63 10.15
C GLN A 282 -0.13 33.63 9.80
N LEU A 283 -0.69 32.45 9.51
CA LEU A 283 -2.13 32.33 9.23
C LEU A 283 -2.97 32.75 10.45
N VAL A 284 -2.58 32.31 11.65
CA VAL A 284 -3.28 32.67 12.88
C VAL A 284 -3.23 34.18 13.10
N GLU A 285 -2.05 34.79 12.96
CA GLU A 285 -1.87 36.23 13.11
C GLU A 285 -2.72 37.02 12.10
N ALA A 286 -2.68 36.67 10.81
CA ALA A 286 -3.45 37.34 9.79
C ALA A 286 -4.96 37.25 10.02
N PHE A 287 -5.51 36.05 10.28
CA PHE A 287 -6.94 35.89 10.50
C PHE A 287 -7.43 36.53 11.81
N THR A 288 -6.63 36.47 12.88
CA THR A 288 -6.97 37.13 14.14
C THR A 288 -6.92 38.65 14.02
N GLY A 289 -5.93 39.19 13.29
CA GLY A 289 -5.84 40.62 12.94
C GLY A 289 -7.02 41.10 12.10
N LEU A 290 -7.58 40.23 11.25
CA LEU A 290 -8.81 40.49 10.48
C LEU A 290 -10.11 40.29 11.30
N GLY A 291 -10.01 39.95 12.59
CA GLY A 291 -11.16 39.81 13.49
C GLY A 291 -11.86 38.45 13.47
N PHE A 292 -11.31 37.44 12.79
CA PHE A 292 -11.90 36.09 12.78
C PHE A 292 -11.59 35.33 14.08
N LYS A 293 -12.62 34.67 14.62
CA LYS A 293 -12.47 33.79 15.78
C LYS A 293 -12.12 32.38 15.35
N LEU A 294 -10.96 31.89 15.78
CA LEU A 294 -10.51 30.53 15.51
C LEU A 294 -11.21 29.54 16.46
N THR A 295 -11.71 28.42 15.92
CA THR A 295 -12.60 27.51 16.65
C THR A 295 -12.00 26.13 16.91
N LYS A 296 -10.90 25.77 16.24
CA LYS A 296 -10.34 24.42 16.26
C LYS A 296 -8.87 24.42 16.64
N ARG A 297 -8.50 23.56 17.58
CA ARG A 297 -7.10 23.27 17.95
C ARG A 297 -6.71 21.83 17.61
N THR A 298 -5.43 21.62 17.34
CA THR A 298 -4.84 20.29 17.20
C THR A 298 -4.81 19.58 18.55
N LYS A 299 -4.68 18.25 18.53
CA LYS A 299 -4.55 17.48 19.76
C LYS A 299 -3.25 17.89 20.50
N PRO A 300 -3.28 17.95 21.85
CA PRO A 300 -2.08 18.06 22.65
C PRO A 300 -0.97 17.12 22.19
N SER A 301 0.24 17.63 22.13
CA SER A 301 1.44 16.85 21.84
C SER A 301 2.53 17.18 22.85
N LYS A 302 3.59 16.36 22.90
CA LYS A 302 4.73 16.59 23.81
C LYS A 302 5.35 17.98 23.66
N ASN A 303 5.33 18.53 22.45
CA ASN A 303 5.89 19.85 22.14
C ASN A 303 4.87 20.99 22.23
N HIS A 304 3.57 20.67 22.17
CA HIS A 304 2.47 21.64 22.28
C HIS A 304 1.38 21.09 23.23
N PRO A 305 1.55 21.25 24.56
CA PRO A 305 0.68 20.65 25.56
C PRO A 305 -0.78 21.11 25.48
N GLU A 306 -1.02 22.35 25.02
CA GLU A 306 -2.37 22.90 24.85
C GLU A 306 -2.97 22.70 23.45
N GLY A 307 -2.23 22.04 22.54
CA GLY A 307 -2.52 22.04 21.11
C GLY A 307 -2.25 23.41 20.47
N GLN A 308 -2.14 23.42 19.15
CA GLN A 308 -2.01 24.64 18.36
C GLN A 308 -3.32 24.96 17.64
N TRP A 309 -3.59 26.22 17.31
CA TRP A 309 -4.67 26.55 16.39
C TRP A 309 -4.51 25.78 15.08
N SER A 310 -5.59 25.19 14.60
CA SER A 310 -5.61 24.43 13.36
C SER A 310 -6.02 25.35 12.21
N MET A 311 -5.23 25.35 11.14
CA MET A 311 -5.53 26.03 9.88
C MET A 311 -5.61 25.00 8.73
N ASP A 312 -6.38 23.94 8.99
CA ASP A 312 -6.69 22.92 8.00
C ASP A 312 -7.78 23.41 7.02
N ASP A 313 -7.97 22.68 5.93
CA ASP A 313 -8.92 23.04 4.87
C ASP A 313 -10.36 23.19 5.41
N SER A 314 -10.73 22.47 6.48
CA SER A 314 -12.07 22.58 7.07
C SER A 314 -12.25 23.90 7.82
N VAL A 315 -11.24 24.35 8.55
CA VAL A 315 -11.27 25.67 9.22
C VAL A 315 -11.28 26.77 8.17
N LEU A 316 -10.40 26.68 7.18
CA LEU A 316 -10.30 27.69 6.12
C LEU A 316 -11.60 27.80 5.31
N LYS A 317 -12.23 26.68 4.92
CA LYS A 317 -13.53 26.70 4.22
C LYS A 317 -14.67 27.31 5.04
N GLY A 318 -14.55 27.34 6.36
CA GLY A 318 -15.52 28.00 7.24
C GLY A 318 -15.34 29.52 7.34
N ILE A 319 -14.28 30.06 6.75
CA ILE A 319 -13.96 31.50 6.75
C ILE A 319 -14.23 32.04 5.34
N ASP A 320 -15.28 32.84 5.21
CA ASP A 320 -15.63 33.53 3.97
C ASP A 320 -14.76 34.80 3.82
N HIS A 321 -13.57 34.63 3.24
CA HIS A 321 -12.63 35.73 3.03
C HIS A 321 -11.65 35.40 1.88
N PRO A 322 -11.25 36.39 1.04
CA PRO A 322 -10.32 36.20 -0.07
C PRO A 322 -8.98 35.56 0.34
N LEU A 323 -8.43 35.93 1.50
CA LEU A 323 -7.23 35.29 2.07
C LEU A 323 -7.43 33.77 2.25
N SER A 324 -8.59 33.33 2.73
CA SER A 324 -8.87 31.91 2.94
C SER A 324 -8.91 31.15 1.62
N GLU A 325 -9.60 31.71 0.63
CA GLU A 325 -9.65 31.17 -0.72
C GLU A 325 -8.26 31.07 -1.35
N ALA A 326 -7.45 32.14 -1.23
CA ALA A 326 -6.09 32.18 -1.74
C ALA A 326 -5.20 31.12 -1.10
N ILE A 327 -5.27 30.93 0.22
CA ILE A 327 -4.50 29.89 0.93
C ILE A 327 -4.94 28.49 0.47
N ILE A 328 -6.25 28.23 0.38
CA ILE A 328 -6.78 26.94 -0.06
C ILE A 328 -6.28 26.62 -1.47
N LYS A 329 -6.40 27.56 -2.41
CA LYS A 329 -5.98 27.38 -3.80
C LYS A 329 -4.46 27.24 -3.93
N ALA A 330 -3.67 28.07 -3.24
CA ALA A 330 -2.21 27.95 -3.23
C ALA A 330 -1.74 26.61 -2.65
N LYS A 331 -2.31 26.16 -1.52
CA LYS A 331 -2.00 24.84 -0.93
C LYS A 331 -2.42 23.70 -1.85
N ALA A 332 -3.56 23.82 -2.53
CA ALA A 332 -4.01 22.83 -3.49
C ALA A 332 -3.05 22.73 -4.67
N ALA A 333 -2.69 23.84 -5.31
CA ALA A 333 -1.73 23.89 -6.42
C ALA A 333 -0.37 23.31 -6.02
N HIS A 334 0.16 23.75 -4.87
CA HIS A 334 1.41 23.24 -4.30
C HIS A 334 1.38 21.71 -4.10
N LYS A 335 0.29 21.19 -3.51
CA LYS A 335 0.12 19.76 -3.26
C LYS A 335 0.07 18.98 -4.57
N LYS A 336 -0.73 19.42 -5.55
CA LYS A 336 -0.83 18.75 -6.87
C LYS A 336 0.55 18.69 -7.54
N ARG A 337 1.26 19.83 -7.57
CA ARG A 337 2.59 19.96 -8.18
C ARG A 337 3.60 19.03 -7.55
N THR A 338 3.76 19.10 -6.24
CA THR A 338 4.81 18.37 -5.51
C THR A 338 4.51 16.88 -5.32
N THR A 339 3.25 16.54 -5.03
CA THR A 339 2.84 15.17 -4.67
C THR A 339 2.73 14.26 -5.89
N TRP A 340 2.37 14.82 -7.05
CA TRP A 340 2.10 14.03 -8.25
C TRP A 340 3.12 14.29 -9.34
N PHE A 341 3.17 15.51 -9.90
CA PHE A 341 3.96 15.76 -11.11
C PHE A 341 5.48 15.82 -10.83
N GLU A 342 5.93 16.60 -9.84
CA GLU A 342 7.35 16.63 -9.47
C GLU A 342 7.84 15.28 -8.94
N ALA A 343 7.00 14.58 -8.17
CA ALA A 343 7.32 13.25 -7.65
C ALA A 343 7.52 12.25 -8.78
N ALA A 344 6.65 12.25 -9.79
CA ALA A 344 6.79 11.40 -10.97
C ALA A 344 8.07 11.72 -11.76
N LEU A 345 8.38 13.00 -12.00
CA LEU A 345 9.62 13.37 -12.70
C LEU A 345 10.86 13.01 -11.89
N LYS A 346 10.91 13.30 -10.58
CA LYS A 346 12.10 13.04 -9.76
C LYS A 346 12.34 11.56 -9.53
N GLY A 347 11.28 10.76 -9.47
CA GLY A 347 11.35 9.32 -9.18
C GLY A 347 11.50 8.42 -10.39
N ARG A 348 11.69 8.97 -11.59
CA ARG A 348 11.85 8.16 -12.81
C ARG A 348 13.27 7.63 -12.97
N ASP A 349 13.40 6.48 -13.61
CA ASP A 349 14.66 5.90 -14.05
C ASP A 349 15.19 6.60 -15.32
N LYS A 350 16.38 6.19 -15.77
CA LYS A 350 17.00 6.70 -17.01
C LYS A 350 16.20 6.43 -18.29
N ASN A 351 15.23 5.52 -18.25
CA ASN A 351 14.35 5.17 -19.35
C ASN A 351 13.00 5.90 -19.26
N GLY A 352 12.86 6.88 -18.35
CA GLY A 352 11.64 7.67 -18.17
C GLY A 352 10.53 6.93 -17.41
N ARG A 353 10.83 5.83 -16.72
CA ARG A 353 9.85 5.01 -15.99
C ARG A 353 9.88 5.27 -14.50
N VAL A 354 8.72 5.34 -13.89
CA VAL A 354 8.58 5.34 -12.44
C VAL A 354 8.28 3.93 -11.93
N HIS A 355 8.93 3.58 -10.82
CA HIS A 355 8.75 2.30 -10.16
C HIS A 355 7.98 2.50 -8.85
N VAL A 356 6.88 1.78 -8.70
CA VAL A 356 6.08 1.79 -7.47
C VAL A 356 6.47 0.63 -6.57
N THR A 357 6.03 0.67 -5.32
CA THR A 357 5.96 -0.50 -4.45
C THR A 357 4.49 -0.86 -4.22
N ILE A 358 4.11 -2.04 -4.68
CA ILE A 358 2.78 -2.63 -4.51
C ILE A 358 2.85 -3.56 -3.31
N ASN A 359 2.46 -3.02 -2.15
CA ASN A 359 2.36 -3.80 -0.94
C ASN A 359 1.11 -4.68 -1.02
N SER A 360 1.27 -5.90 -1.53
CA SER A 360 0.16 -6.80 -1.84
C SER A 360 -0.69 -7.20 -0.62
N CYS A 361 -0.14 -7.12 0.59
CA CYS A 361 -0.80 -7.49 1.84
C CYS A 361 -0.45 -6.51 2.99
N GLN A 362 -1.11 -5.34 3.01
CA GLN A 362 -0.76 -4.23 3.92
C GLN A 362 -1.90 -3.80 4.85
N ALA A 363 -3.07 -3.42 4.32
CA ALA A 363 -4.17 -2.93 5.14
C ALA A 363 -4.71 -4.04 6.07
N ARG A 364 -5.45 -3.69 7.12
CA ARG A 364 -6.09 -4.68 8.01
C ARG A 364 -6.94 -5.71 7.26
N SER A 365 -7.64 -5.26 6.21
CA SER A 365 -8.43 -6.10 5.30
C SER A 365 -7.60 -6.80 4.21
N ALA A 366 -6.27 -6.74 4.29
CA ALA A 366 -5.32 -7.18 3.28
C ALA A 366 -5.37 -6.41 1.94
N ARG A 367 -6.17 -5.34 1.80
CA ARG A 367 -6.14 -4.47 0.60
C ARG A 367 -4.70 -4.06 0.28
N MET A 368 -4.39 -4.11 -1.01
CA MET A 368 -3.10 -3.68 -1.53
C MET A 368 -2.93 -2.19 -1.31
N THR A 369 -1.70 -1.74 -1.14
CA THR A 369 -1.37 -0.32 -1.14
C THR A 369 -0.23 -0.03 -2.09
N VAL A 370 -0.34 1.06 -2.83
CA VAL A 370 0.68 1.51 -3.78
C VAL A 370 1.40 2.72 -3.17
N THR A 371 2.72 2.63 -3.06
CA THR A 371 3.58 3.70 -2.56
C THR A 371 4.72 3.96 -3.55
N GLY A 372 5.39 5.10 -3.44
CA GLY A 372 6.49 5.49 -4.34
C GLY A 372 6.17 6.77 -5.11
N ALA A 373 6.84 6.99 -6.23
CA ALA A 373 6.68 8.18 -7.07
C ALA A 373 5.26 8.34 -7.64
N ILE A 374 4.55 7.22 -7.86
CA ILE A 374 3.12 7.22 -8.16
C ILE A 374 2.35 6.84 -6.89
N ALA A 375 1.83 7.83 -6.17
CA ALA A 375 0.87 7.60 -5.10
C ALA A 375 -0.53 7.32 -5.67
N ALA A 376 -0.64 6.25 -6.48
CA ALA A 376 -1.76 6.04 -7.40
C ALA A 376 -3.14 6.04 -6.69
N GLN A 377 -3.21 5.47 -5.48
CA GLN A 377 -4.43 5.41 -4.67
C GLN A 377 -4.95 6.78 -4.20
N THR A 378 -4.13 7.83 -4.36
CA THR A 378 -4.48 9.21 -3.97
C THR A 378 -4.83 10.09 -5.17
N LEU A 379 -4.75 9.54 -6.38
CA LEU A 379 -5.10 10.29 -7.58
C LEU A 379 -6.60 10.64 -7.55
N PRO A 380 -6.99 11.85 -7.99
CA PRO A 380 -8.39 12.23 -8.02
C PRO A 380 -9.22 11.25 -8.86
N ALA A 381 -10.36 10.80 -8.35
CA ALA A 381 -11.29 9.96 -9.12
C ALA A 381 -12.01 10.76 -10.20
N GLY A 382 -12.45 10.10 -11.28
CA GLY A 382 -13.28 10.71 -12.34
C GLY A 382 -12.58 11.80 -13.16
N THR A 383 -11.25 11.83 -13.21
CA THR A 383 -10.50 12.77 -14.05
C THR A 383 -9.17 12.22 -14.52
N GLY A 384 -8.87 12.44 -15.80
CA GLY A 384 -7.59 12.10 -16.44
C GLY A 384 -6.42 12.98 -15.99
N TYR A 385 -6.67 14.11 -15.31
CA TYR A 385 -5.70 15.19 -15.09
C TYR A 385 -4.30 14.76 -14.59
N VAL A 386 -4.21 13.80 -13.67
CA VAL A 386 -2.90 13.27 -13.23
C VAL A 386 -2.53 12.01 -14.00
N ARG A 387 -3.53 11.25 -14.46
CA ARG A 387 -3.33 9.98 -15.17
C ARG A 387 -2.70 10.17 -16.55
N HIS A 388 -2.89 11.32 -17.20
CA HIS A 388 -2.20 11.64 -18.46
C HIS A 388 -0.68 11.69 -18.33
N SER A 389 -0.14 11.85 -17.11
CA SER A 389 1.31 11.74 -16.89
C SER A 389 1.86 10.33 -17.14
N PHE A 390 1.03 9.32 -17.36
CA PHE A 390 1.47 7.93 -17.53
C PHE A 390 1.06 7.39 -18.90
N LEU A 391 2.02 6.81 -19.60
CA LEU A 391 1.88 6.36 -20.99
C LEU A 391 2.04 4.84 -21.10
N ALA A 392 1.25 4.25 -21.99
CA ALA A 392 1.55 2.97 -22.59
C ALA A 392 2.86 3.00 -23.40
N GLU A 393 3.40 1.82 -23.68
CA GLU A 393 4.56 1.65 -24.55
C GLU A 393 4.34 2.29 -25.94
N GLU A 394 5.43 2.50 -26.69
CA GLU A 394 5.32 2.93 -28.08
C GLU A 394 4.56 1.88 -28.92
N GLY A 395 3.61 2.31 -29.76
CA GLY A 395 2.71 1.42 -30.50
C GLY A 395 1.67 0.68 -29.65
N HIS A 396 1.54 1.04 -28.36
CA HIS A 396 0.53 0.47 -27.47
C HIS A 396 -0.51 1.53 -27.05
N VAL A 397 -1.67 1.04 -26.66
CA VAL A 397 -2.73 1.81 -25.98
C VAL A 397 -2.83 1.42 -24.51
N THR A 398 -3.36 2.33 -23.69
CA THR A 398 -3.71 2.02 -22.30
C THR A 398 -5.09 1.39 -22.25
N VAL A 399 -5.19 0.26 -21.55
CA VAL A 399 -6.46 -0.42 -21.28
C VAL A 399 -6.62 -0.58 -19.78
N THR A 400 -7.78 -0.22 -19.24
CA THR A 400 -8.15 -0.57 -17.87
C THR A 400 -9.13 -1.74 -17.89
N VAL A 401 -9.05 -2.58 -16.87
CA VAL A 401 -10.07 -3.60 -16.60
C VAL A 401 -10.47 -3.49 -15.15
N ASP A 402 -11.73 -3.16 -14.88
CA ASP A 402 -12.27 -2.90 -13.53
C ASP A 402 -13.49 -3.78 -13.24
N TYR A 403 -13.71 -4.09 -11.96
CA TYR A 403 -14.93 -4.80 -11.55
C TYR A 403 -16.08 -3.84 -11.28
N ALA A 404 -17.19 -4.02 -11.97
CA ALA A 404 -18.39 -3.22 -11.76
C ALA A 404 -19.02 -3.47 -10.38
N SER A 405 -18.88 -2.53 -9.44
CA SER A 405 -19.52 -2.56 -8.10
C SER A 405 -19.25 -3.87 -7.33
N MET A 406 -18.02 -4.39 -7.38
CA MET A 406 -17.63 -5.70 -6.82
C MET A 406 -18.14 -5.92 -5.39
N GLU A 407 -18.00 -4.91 -4.52
CA GLU A 407 -18.34 -5.05 -3.10
C GLU A 407 -19.85 -5.26 -2.86
N LEU A 408 -20.72 -4.56 -3.61
CA LEU A 408 -22.18 -4.73 -3.49
C LEU A 408 -22.65 -6.04 -4.10
N MET A 409 -22.07 -6.45 -5.23
CA MET A 409 -22.37 -7.76 -5.83
C MET A 409 -21.92 -8.90 -4.93
N PHE A 410 -20.71 -8.80 -4.38
CA PHE A 410 -20.21 -9.77 -3.42
C PHE A 410 -21.07 -9.82 -2.16
N LEU A 411 -21.53 -8.67 -1.65
CA LEU A 411 -22.46 -8.62 -0.52
C LEU A 411 -23.77 -9.36 -0.83
N ALA A 412 -24.38 -9.10 -1.98
CA ALA A 412 -25.62 -9.77 -2.40
C ALA A 412 -25.45 -11.29 -2.49
N ALA A 413 -24.35 -11.74 -3.09
CA ALA A 413 -24.01 -13.16 -3.19
C ALA A 413 -23.71 -13.79 -1.83
N ASP A 414 -22.94 -13.12 -0.97
CA ASP A 414 -22.55 -13.68 0.33
C ASP A 414 -23.70 -13.73 1.32
N SER A 415 -24.54 -12.69 1.34
CA SER A 415 -25.74 -12.63 2.19
C SER A 415 -26.87 -13.54 1.68
N GLY A 416 -26.89 -13.83 0.38
CA GLY A 416 -27.99 -14.57 -0.26
C GLY A 416 -29.30 -13.78 -0.26
N ASP A 417 -29.24 -12.45 -0.27
CA ASP A 417 -30.44 -11.61 -0.21
C ASP A 417 -31.22 -11.68 -1.51
N ARG A 418 -32.44 -12.22 -1.45
CA ARG A 418 -33.29 -12.49 -2.62
C ARG A 418 -33.57 -11.22 -3.42
N ARG A 419 -33.80 -10.08 -2.76
CA ARG A 419 -34.15 -8.83 -3.45
C ARG A 419 -32.94 -8.25 -4.17
N MET A 420 -31.75 -8.30 -3.55
CA MET A 420 -30.50 -7.89 -4.20
C MET A 420 -30.16 -8.79 -5.39
N LEU A 421 -30.24 -10.11 -5.21
CA LEU A 421 -29.97 -11.08 -6.26
C LEU A 421 -30.95 -10.94 -7.44
N GLN A 422 -32.22 -10.68 -7.15
CA GLN A 422 -33.22 -10.39 -8.18
C GLN A 422 -32.90 -9.10 -8.93
N ALA A 423 -32.55 -8.02 -8.22
CA ALA A 423 -32.20 -6.74 -8.84
C ALA A 423 -31.08 -6.91 -9.87
N TYR A 424 -29.98 -7.58 -9.49
CA TYR A 424 -28.87 -7.84 -10.42
C TYR A 424 -29.26 -8.73 -11.60
N LYS A 425 -30.09 -9.75 -11.39
CA LYS A 425 -30.58 -10.61 -12.49
C LYS A 425 -31.48 -9.88 -13.47
N GLN A 426 -32.21 -8.86 -13.00
CA GLN A 426 -33.16 -8.09 -13.79
C GLN A 426 -32.57 -6.77 -14.33
N GLY A 427 -31.30 -6.46 -14.03
CA GLY A 427 -30.67 -5.20 -14.42
C GLY A 427 -31.26 -3.98 -13.71
N GLU A 428 -31.89 -4.16 -12.55
CA GLU A 428 -32.48 -3.05 -11.78
C GLU A 428 -31.41 -2.28 -11.00
N ASP A 429 -31.60 -0.96 -10.87
CA ASP A 429 -30.73 -0.10 -10.09
C ASP A 429 -30.99 -0.23 -8.58
N LEU A 430 -30.06 -0.87 -7.86
CA LEU A 430 -30.12 -1.02 -6.40
C LEU A 430 -30.19 0.30 -5.63
N HIS A 431 -29.65 1.37 -6.17
CA HIS A 431 -29.70 2.69 -5.54
C HIS A 431 -31.11 3.26 -5.62
N ASP A 432 -31.79 3.10 -6.75
CA ASP A 432 -33.19 3.50 -6.89
C ASP A 432 -34.11 2.64 -6.04
N ILE A 433 -33.87 1.33 -5.97
CA ILE A 433 -34.63 0.43 -5.08
C ILE A 433 -34.53 0.90 -3.63
N THR A 434 -33.32 1.22 -3.17
CA THR A 434 -33.11 1.70 -1.79
C THR A 434 -33.73 3.08 -1.57
N ALA A 435 -33.64 3.98 -2.55
CA ALA A 435 -34.28 5.29 -2.47
C ALA A 435 -35.81 5.14 -2.41
N ALA A 436 -36.38 4.29 -3.26
CA ALA A 436 -37.81 4.10 -3.35
C ALA A 436 -38.40 3.48 -2.08
N ALA A 437 -37.69 2.52 -1.48
CA ALA A 437 -38.04 1.94 -0.19
C ALA A 437 -38.09 2.96 0.96
N ALA A 438 -37.39 4.10 0.82
CA ALA A 438 -37.31 5.13 1.85
C ALA A 438 -38.22 6.35 1.58
N PHE A 439 -38.51 6.65 0.31
CA PHE A 439 -39.11 7.92 -0.10
C PHE A 439 -40.34 7.77 -1.02
N GLY A 440 -40.72 6.55 -1.41
CA GLY A 440 -41.84 6.30 -2.33
C GLY A 440 -41.37 5.90 -3.74
N PRO A 441 -42.27 5.52 -4.65
CA PRO A 441 -41.89 5.07 -5.99
C PRO A 441 -41.20 6.17 -6.80
N ILE A 442 -40.47 5.76 -7.84
CA ILE A 442 -39.94 6.68 -8.85
C ILE A 442 -41.12 7.44 -9.47
N PRO A 443 -41.08 8.78 -9.56
CA PRO A 443 -42.13 9.56 -10.21
C PRO A 443 -42.37 9.11 -11.65
N GLU A 444 -43.61 9.21 -12.10
CA GLU A 444 -43.96 8.88 -13.48
C GLU A 444 -43.19 9.78 -14.46
N GLY A 445 -42.57 9.16 -15.48
CA GLY A 445 -41.75 9.86 -16.47
C GLY A 445 -40.27 10.05 -16.09
N GLU A 446 -39.84 9.66 -14.88
CA GLU A 446 -38.43 9.71 -14.49
C GLU A 446 -37.73 8.35 -14.62
N THR A 447 -36.49 8.37 -15.11
CA THR A 447 -35.65 7.15 -15.21
C THR A 447 -35.06 6.72 -13.87
N HIS A 448 -34.78 7.69 -12.98
CA HIS A 448 -34.13 7.48 -11.69
C HIS A 448 -34.87 8.24 -10.60
N HIS A 449 -34.77 7.77 -9.36
CA HIS A 449 -35.42 8.44 -8.22
C HIS A 449 -34.73 9.80 -7.91
N PRO A 450 -35.45 10.89 -7.58
CA PRO A 450 -34.84 12.19 -7.24
C PRO A 450 -33.85 12.12 -6.07
N LYS A 451 -34.13 11.23 -5.12
CA LYS A 451 -33.24 10.90 -3.98
C LYS A 451 -32.31 9.71 -4.22
N ARG A 452 -31.96 9.37 -5.47
CA ARG A 452 -31.02 8.28 -5.79
C ARG A 452 -29.66 8.45 -5.09
N LYS A 453 -29.17 9.69 -4.91
CA LYS A 453 -27.96 9.99 -4.11
C LYS A 453 -28.04 9.42 -2.69
N ALA A 454 -29.21 9.48 -2.06
CA ALA A 454 -29.42 8.91 -0.73
C ALA A 454 -29.46 7.38 -0.71
N GLY A 455 -30.04 6.76 -1.75
CA GLY A 455 -29.97 5.31 -1.95
C GLY A 455 -28.54 4.82 -2.21
N LYS A 456 -27.80 5.50 -3.10
CA LYS A 456 -26.40 5.24 -3.40
C LYS A 456 -25.52 5.35 -2.16
N GLY A 457 -25.63 6.47 -1.45
CA GLY A 457 -24.86 6.68 -0.23
C GLY A 457 -25.17 5.65 0.85
N THR A 458 -26.44 5.26 0.98
CA THR A 458 -26.82 4.21 1.91
C THR A 458 -26.25 2.84 1.53
N ASN A 459 -26.38 2.41 0.27
CA ASN A 459 -25.88 1.10 -0.16
C ASN A 459 -24.38 0.95 0.11
N TYR A 460 -23.58 1.94 -0.30
CA TYR A 460 -22.13 1.90 -0.08
C TYR A 460 -21.80 2.01 1.41
N THR A 461 -22.29 3.03 2.12
CA THR A 461 -21.92 3.23 3.52
C THR A 461 -22.39 2.08 4.43
N VAL A 462 -23.58 1.52 4.22
CA VAL A 462 -24.10 0.38 5.02
C VAL A 462 -23.37 -0.92 4.68
N CYS A 463 -23.01 -1.16 3.41
CA CYS A 463 -22.13 -2.25 3.02
C CYS A 463 -20.81 -2.23 3.84
N PHE A 464 -20.29 -1.02 4.12
CA PHE A 464 -19.12 -0.81 4.96
C PHE A 464 -19.38 -0.71 6.47
N GLY A 465 -20.55 -1.15 6.96
CA GLY A 465 -20.89 -1.15 8.38
C GLY A 465 -21.12 0.25 8.97
N GLY A 466 -21.31 1.26 8.12
CA GLY A 466 -21.67 2.62 8.51
C GLY A 466 -23.18 2.75 8.78
N GLY A 467 -23.53 3.64 9.70
CA GLY A 467 -24.92 4.02 9.98
C GLY A 467 -25.31 5.34 9.31
N TRP A 468 -26.50 5.85 9.64
CA TRP A 468 -27.06 7.08 9.07
C TRP A 468 -26.16 8.32 9.26
N ARG A 469 -25.39 8.40 10.35
CA ARG A 469 -24.44 9.51 10.58
C ARG A 469 -23.35 9.54 9.52
N ALA A 470 -22.79 8.37 9.20
CA ALA A 470 -21.78 8.24 8.17
C ALA A 470 -22.37 8.53 6.77
N VAL A 471 -23.61 8.10 6.51
CA VAL A 471 -24.30 8.43 5.25
C VAL A 471 -24.48 9.93 5.11
N SER A 472 -24.96 10.60 6.17
CA SER A 472 -25.20 12.04 6.19
C SER A 472 -23.91 12.84 5.94
N GLU A 473 -22.83 12.48 6.63
CA GLU A 473 -21.53 13.18 6.53
C GLU A 473 -20.82 12.91 5.20
N GLN A 474 -20.74 11.65 4.76
CA GLN A 474 -19.94 11.27 3.58
C GLN A 474 -20.58 11.68 2.25
N TRP A 475 -21.91 11.72 2.20
CA TRP A 475 -22.67 11.96 0.98
C TRP A 475 -23.41 13.29 0.99
N ASP A 476 -23.24 14.11 2.03
CA ASP A 476 -23.93 15.39 2.19
C ASP A 476 -25.45 15.23 2.01
N ILE A 477 -26.03 14.43 2.89
CA ILE A 477 -27.47 14.11 2.92
C ILE A 477 -28.01 14.55 4.28
N GLY A 478 -29.16 15.23 4.28
CA GLY A 478 -29.84 15.64 5.51
C GLY A 478 -30.11 14.45 6.45
N GLU A 479 -29.88 14.64 7.75
CA GLU A 479 -29.99 13.58 8.77
C GLU A 479 -31.32 12.79 8.70
N GLY A 480 -32.43 13.49 8.50
CA GLY A 480 -33.76 12.86 8.40
C GLY A 480 -33.88 11.89 7.22
N ASP A 481 -33.34 12.27 6.06
CA ASP A 481 -33.31 11.43 4.87
C ASP A 481 -32.35 10.27 5.04
N ALA A 482 -31.15 10.49 5.60
CA ALA A 482 -30.19 9.43 5.86
C ALA A 482 -30.77 8.35 6.79
N LYS A 483 -31.50 8.74 7.84
CA LYS A 483 -32.21 7.81 8.74
C LYS A 483 -33.31 7.03 8.03
N LYS A 484 -34.08 7.66 7.14
CA LYS A 484 -35.11 6.97 6.33
C LYS A 484 -34.46 5.98 5.37
N ALA A 485 -33.44 6.40 4.63
CA ALA A 485 -32.72 5.56 3.67
C ALA A 485 -32.10 4.32 4.32
N VAL A 486 -31.40 4.47 5.45
CA VAL A 486 -30.82 3.32 6.18
C VAL A 486 -31.90 2.37 6.70
N ARG A 487 -33.05 2.88 7.16
CA ARG A 487 -34.17 2.01 7.57
C ARG A 487 -34.79 1.28 6.39
N GLY A 488 -34.99 1.96 5.26
CA GLY A 488 -35.46 1.38 4.00
C GLY A 488 -34.54 0.25 3.54
N PHE A 489 -33.23 0.48 3.53
CA PHE A 489 -32.23 -0.53 3.17
C PHE A 489 -32.40 -1.83 3.98
N TRP A 490 -32.46 -1.74 5.30
CA TRP A 490 -32.56 -2.95 6.15
C TRP A 490 -33.92 -3.64 6.06
N ALA A 491 -35.00 -2.92 5.72
CA ALA A 491 -36.30 -3.49 5.47
C ALA A 491 -36.33 -4.23 4.11
N THR A 492 -35.69 -3.67 3.09
CA THR A 492 -35.61 -4.24 1.75
C THR A 492 -34.68 -5.46 1.69
N TYR A 493 -33.59 -5.45 2.46
CA TYR A 493 -32.53 -6.48 2.41
C TYR A 493 -32.35 -7.23 3.75
N PRO A 494 -33.34 -8.04 4.18
CA PRO A 494 -33.33 -8.69 5.48
C PRO A 494 -32.23 -9.77 5.62
N ALA A 495 -31.78 -10.41 4.54
CA ALA A 495 -30.70 -11.40 4.62
C ALA A 495 -29.35 -10.73 4.83
N THR A 496 -29.15 -9.56 4.21
CA THR A 496 -27.98 -8.71 4.46
C THR A 496 -27.91 -8.29 5.93
N ARG A 497 -29.06 -7.98 6.57
CA ARG A 497 -29.11 -7.70 8.01
C ARG A 497 -28.67 -8.89 8.85
N ARG A 498 -29.17 -10.09 8.55
CA ARG A 498 -28.77 -11.31 9.26
C ARG A 498 -27.27 -11.57 9.14
N LEU A 499 -26.67 -11.38 7.96
CA LEU A 499 -25.23 -11.51 7.78
C LEU A 499 -24.46 -10.50 8.65
N SER A 500 -24.91 -9.24 8.69
CA SER A 500 -24.32 -8.20 9.53
C SER A 500 -24.36 -8.56 11.02
N ASP A 501 -25.51 -9.04 11.49
CA ASP A 501 -25.70 -9.47 12.87
C ASP A 501 -24.82 -10.69 13.21
N GLN A 502 -24.72 -11.67 12.31
CA GLN A 502 -23.84 -12.83 12.45
C GLN A 502 -22.37 -12.41 12.56
N CYS A 503 -21.88 -11.57 11.65
CA CYS A 503 -20.49 -11.10 11.68
C CYS A 503 -20.20 -10.32 12.98
N THR A 504 -21.16 -9.53 13.44
CA THR A 504 -21.05 -8.77 14.70
C THR A 504 -21.00 -9.70 15.91
N GLN A 505 -21.78 -10.78 15.91
CA GLN A 505 -21.77 -11.79 16.97
C GLN A 505 -20.47 -12.58 16.99
N GLU A 506 -19.98 -13.03 15.83
CA GLU A 506 -18.66 -13.67 15.69
C GLU A 506 -17.54 -12.75 16.21
N ALA A 507 -17.54 -11.49 15.79
CA ALA A 507 -16.56 -10.50 16.24
C ALA A 507 -16.58 -10.27 17.76
N ARG A 508 -17.76 -10.27 18.39
CA ARG A 508 -17.90 -10.13 19.85
C ARG A 508 -17.45 -11.39 20.60
N LYS A 509 -17.77 -12.56 20.06
CA LYS A 509 -17.50 -13.85 20.70
C LYS A 509 -16.02 -14.23 20.58
N ASP A 510 -15.48 -14.16 19.39
CA ASP A 510 -14.17 -14.72 19.06
C ASP A 510 -13.08 -13.64 18.93
N GLY A 511 -13.47 -12.37 18.78
CA GLY A 511 -12.55 -11.24 18.55
C GLY A 511 -12.00 -11.19 17.11
N PHE A 512 -12.48 -12.06 16.23
CA PHE A 512 -12.11 -12.12 14.82
C PHE A 512 -13.24 -12.70 13.98
N ILE A 513 -13.10 -12.55 12.67
CA ILE A 513 -13.92 -13.24 11.66
C ILE A 513 -13.02 -13.95 10.64
N TYR A 514 -13.62 -14.85 9.86
CA TYR A 514 -12.96 -15.42 8.68
C TYR A 514 -13.60 -14.90 7.40
N THR A 515 -12.76 -14.59 6.41
CA THR A 515 -13.20 -14.38 5.03
C THR A 515 -13.57 -15.71 4.36
N VAL A 516 -14.17 -15.63 3.18
CA VAL A 516 -14.53 -16.81 2.37
C VAL A 516 -13.30 -17.64 1.96
N THR A 517 -12.15 -17.00 1.76
CA THR A 517 -10.85 -17.63 1.46
C THR A 517 -10.17 -18.21 2.71
N GLY A 518 -10.75 -18.04 3.89
CA GLY A 518 -10.21 -18.53 5.15
C GLY A 518 -9.15 -17.64 5.78
N ARG A 519 -9.01 -16.37 5.36
CA ARG A 519 -8.20 -15.37 6.06
C ARG A 519 -8.87 -14.99 7.36
N ARG A 520 -8.13 -15.02 8.47
CA ARG A 520 -8.60 -14.51 9.75
C ARG A 520 -8.37 -13.00 9.82
N ILE A 521 -9.39 -12.24 10.16
CA ILE A 521 -9.28 -10.80 10.44
C ILE A 521 -9.67 -10.56 11.88
N LEU A 522 -8.71 -10.14 12.71
CA LEU A 522 -9.00 -9.68 14.07
C LEU A 522 -9.84 -8.41 13.97
N THR A 523 -10.94 -8.34 14.71
CA THR A 523 -11.92 -7.24 14.66
C THR A 523 -11.69 -6.19 15.73
N ASP A 524 -12.23 -4.98 15.55
CA ASP A 524 -12.12 -3.93 16.56
C ASP A 524 -13.13 -4.22 17.68
N PRO A 525 -12.68 -4.50 18.93
CA PRO A 525 -13.59 -4.79 20.04
C PRO A 525 -14.51 -3.61 20.36
N LYS A 526 -14.12 -2.37 20.01
CA LYS A 526 -14.95 -1.16 20.20
C LYS A 526 -15.97 -0.99 19.07
N ARG A 527 -15.77 -1.65 17.93
CA ARG A 527 -16.61 -1.54 16.73
C ARG A 527 -16.89 -2.90 16.09
N PRO A 528 -17.50 -3.85 16.83
CA PRO A 528 -17.77 -5.19 16.31
C PRO A 528 -18.73 -5.17 15.11
N TYR A 529 -19.57 -4.14 15.00
CA TYR A 529 -20.47 -3.93 13.85
C TYR A 529 -19.73 -3.70 12.51
N ALA A 530 -18.44 -3.35 12.55
CA ALA A 530 -17.61 -3.20 11.35
C ALA A 530 -17.10 -4.55 10.80
N ALA A 531 -17.42 -5.68 11.43
CA ALA A 531 -16.94 -6.99 11.01
C ALA A 531 -17.41 -7.36 9.59
N MET A 532 -18.66 -7.06 9.24
CA MET A 532 -19.17 -7.30 7.88
C MET A 532 -18.32 -6.56 6.84
N ASN A 533 -17.96 -5.30 7.10
CA ASN A 533 -17.09 -4.52 6.22
C ASN A 533 -15.75 -5.22 5.96
N TYR A 534 -15.07 -5.65 7.02
CA TYR A 534 -13.81 -6.37 6.88
C TYR A 534 -13.96 -7.65 6.05
N ARG A 535 -15.06 -8.39 6.24
CA ARG A 535 -15.36 -9.60 5.46
C ARG A 535 -15.54 -9.29 3.98
N ILE A 536 -16.32 -8.28 3.63
CA ILE A 536 -16.58 -7.89 2.24
C ILE A 536 -15.29 -7.37 1.59
N GLN A 537 -14.63 -6.35 2.16
CA GLN A 537 -13.43 -5.75 1.57
C GLN A 537 -12.30 -6.76 1.37
N SER A 538 -12.08 -7.63 2.36
CA SER A 538 -11.00 -8.60 2.27
C SER A 538 -11.31 -9.72 1.27
N SER A 539 -12.58 -10.10 1.14
CA SER A 539 -12.99 -11.06 0.11
C SER A 539 -12.90 -10.47 -1.29
N CYS A 540 -13.24 -9.19 -1.48
CA CYS A 540 -13.11 -8.48 -2.75
C CYS A 540 -11.64 -8.29 -3.15
N ARG A 541 -10.78 -7.93 -2.19
CA ARG A 541 -9.32 -7.97 -2.39
C ARG A 541 -8.85 -9.35 -2.86
N ASP A 542 -9.40 -10.40 -2.25
CA ASP A 542 -9.01 -11.77 -2.56
C ASP A 542 -9.48 -12.20 -3.96
N ILE A 543 -10.61 -11.68 -4.45
CA ILE A 543 -11.04 -11.80 -5.85
C ILE A 543 -10.04 -11.08 -6.78
N MET A 544 -9.64 -9.86 -6.44
CA MET A 544 -8.64 -9.11 -7.22
C MET A 544 -7.28 -9.83 -7.26
N ALA A 545 -6.83 -10.38 -6.12
CA ALA A 545 -5.61 -11.17 -6.04
C ALA A 545 -5.68 -12.44 -6.92
N ARG A 546 -6.84 -13.10 -6.98
CA ARG A 546 -7.08 -14.23 -7.89
C ARG A 546 -6.94 -13.78 -9.35
N ALA A 547 -7.58 -12.67 -9.73
CA ALA A 547 -7.51 -12.12 -11.08
C ALA A 547 -6.07 -11.86 -11.52
N VAL A 548 -5.28 -11.17 -10.68
CA VAL A 548 -3.87 -10.88 -10.95
C VAL A 548 -3.06 -12.17 -11.19
N ILE A 549 -3.25 -13.19 -10.37
CA ILE A 549 -2.56 -14.49 -10.54
C ILE A 549 -3.03 -15.21 -11.80
N LYS A 550 -4.34 -15.20 -12.11
CA LYS A 550 -4.89 -15.85 -13.29
C LYS A 550 -4.43 -15.18 -14.59
N LEU A 551 -4.32 -13.86 -14.61
CA LEU A 551 -3.74 -13.10 -15.70
C LEU A 551 -2.26 -13.43 -15.89
N HIS A 552 -1.50 -13.56 -14.80
CA HIS A 552 -0.11 -14.03 -14.87
C HIS A 552 0.00 -15.43 -15.48
N GLU A 553 -0.80 -16.39 -15.01
CA GLU A 553 -0.86 -17.75 -15.56
C GLU A 553 -1.24 -17.76 -17.05
N ALA A 554 -2.03 -16.79 -17.50
CA ALA A 554 -2.43 -16.61 -18.90
C ALA A 554 -1.42 -15.80 -19.75
N GLY A 555 -0.29 -15.38 -19.18
CA GLY A 555 0.79 -14.68 -19.88
C GLY A 555 0.65 -13.17 -19.99
N PHE A 556 -0.24 -12.53 -19.21
CA PHE A 556 -0.51 -11.09 -19.34
C PHE A 556 0.49 -10.18 -18.61
N THR A 557 1.35 -10.72 -17.74
CA THR A 557 2.25 -9.94 -16.89
C THR A 557 3.11 -8.90 -17.62
N PRO A 558 3.67 -9.16 -18.82
CA PRO A 558 4.45 -8.14 -19.55
C PRO A 558 3.68 -6.86 -19.88
N TRP A 559 2.35 -6.92 -19.96
CA TRP A 559 1.48 -5.78 -20.27
C TRP A 559 0.89 -5.12 -19.02
N MET A 560 0.93 -5.77 -17.85
CA MET A 560 0.40 -5.20 -16.61
C MET A 560 1.31 -4.06 -16.12
N ARG A 561 0.73 -2.89 -15.82
CA ARG A 561 1.46 -1.70 -15.34
C ARG A 561 1.16 -1.42 -13.88
N LEU A 562 -0.12 -1.51 -13.50
CA LEU A 562 -0.55 -1.15 -12.15
C LEU A 562 -1.80 -1.93 -11.74
N VAL A 563 -1.91 -2.22 -10.45
CA VAL A 563 -3.16 -2.63 -9.80
C VAL A 563 -3.55 -1.54 -8.79
N ILE A 564 -4.74 -0.99 -8.95
CA ILE A 564 -5.26 0.10 -8.13
C ILE A 564 -6.74 -0.11 -7.84
N HIS A 565 -7.13 -0.01 -6.57
CA HIS A 565 -8.50 -0.33 -6.13
C HIS A 565 -8.93 -1.73 -6.61
N ASP A 566 -9.87 -1.77 -7.55
CA ASP A 566 -10.46 -2.96 -8.13
C ASP A 566 -10.13 -3.07 -9.65
N GLU A 567 -9.24 -2.19 -10.12
CA GLU A 567 -8.81 -2.00 -11.52
C GLU A 567 -7.37 -2.50 -11.76
N ILE A 568 -7.13 -3.06 -12.95
CA ILE A 568 -5.80 -3.32 -13.49
C ILE A 568 -5.59 -2.47 -14.73
N VAL A 569 -4.45 -1.77 -14.77
CA VAL A 569 -4.02 -0.96 -15.92
C VAL A 569 -3.02 -1.76 -16.75
N PHE A 570 -3.26 -1.83 -18.05
CA PHE A 570 -2.45 -2.53 -19.04
C PHE A 570 -1.92 -1.58 -20.12
N SER A 571 -0.81 -1.96 -20.72
CA SER A 571 -0.33 -1.42 -21.98
C SER A 571 -0.36 -2.52 -23.04
N PHE A 572 -1.34 -2.49 -23.95
CA PHE A 572 -1.49 -3.51 -25.01
C PHE A 572 -1.10 -2.96 -26.38
N PRO A 573 -0.50 -3.77 -27.27
CA PRO A 573 -0.32 -3.39 -28.67
C PRO A 573 -1.65 -2.96 -29.28
N GLU A 574 -1.67 -1.82 -29.96
CA GLU A 574 -2.88 -1.19 -30.47
C GLU A 574 -3.69 -2.15 -31.36
N GLU A 575 -3.00 -2.88 -32.25
CA GLU A 575 -3.63 -3.80 -33.20
C GLU A 575 -4.23 -5.06 -32.56
N ARG A 576 -3.97 -5.28 -31.26
CA ARG A 576 -4.47 -6.43 -30.49
C ARG A 576 -5.27 -6.01 -29.26
N ALA A 577 -5.48 -4.72 -29.05
CA ALA A 577 -6.02 -4.18 -27.81
C ALA A 577 -7.40 -4.76 -27.48
N GLU A 578 -8.34 -4.76 -28.44
CA GLU A 578 -9.70 -5.27 -28.27
C GLU A 578 -9.72 -6.74 -27.80
N GLY A 579 -9.05 -7.63 -28.55
CA GLY A 579 -9.03 -9.06 -28.22
C GLY A 579 -8.30 -9.37 -26.90
N LEU A 580 -7.27 -8.60 -26.55
CA LEU A 580 -6.57 -8.73 -25.27
C LEU A 580 -7.41 -8.20 -24.11
N ALA A 581 -8.11 -7.07 -24.31
CA ALA A 581 -9.00 -6.45 -23.35
C ALA A 581 -10.17 -7.39 -22.99
N GLU A 582 -10.87 -7.93 -23.99
CA GLU A 582 -11.94 -8.90 -23.78
C GLU A 582 -11.44 -10.15 -23.03
N LYS A 583 -10.28 -10.68 -23.41
CA LYS A 583 -9.71 -11.85 -22.76
C LYS A 583 -9.32 -11.55 -21.31
N ALA A 584 -8.74 -10.37 -21.04
CA ALA A 584 -8.39 -9.95 -19.69
C ALA A 584 -9.65 -9.81 -18.81
N ALA A 585 -10.69 -9.14 -19.31
CA ALA A 585 -11.99 -9.02 -18.65
C ALA A 585 -12.59 -10.39 -18.29
N ARG A 586 -12.67 -11.31 -19.26
CA ARG A 586 -13.15 -12.69 -19.02
C ARG A 586 -12.34 -13.47 -18.00
N ILE A 587 -11.02 -13.24 -17.93
CA ILE A 587 -10.18 -13.88 -16.91
C ILE A 587 -10.47 -13.33 -15.51
N MET A 588 -10.77 -12.03 -15.44
CA MET A 588 -11.09 -11.34 -14.19
C MET A 588 -12.49 -11.72 -13.67
N GLU A 589 -13.47 -11.96 -14.54
CA GLU A 589 -14.82 -12.38 -14.14
C GLU A 589 -14.83 -13.45 -13.03
N PHE A 590 -15.70 -13.24 -12.04
CA PHE A 590 -15.79 -14.11 -10.87
C PHE A 590 -17.22 -14.45 -10.53
N THR A 591 -17.59 -15.73 -10.58
CA THR A 591 -18.89 -16.20 -10.10
C THR A 591 -18.80 -16.68 -8.66
N TYR A 592 -19.61 -16.10 -7.77
CA TYR A 592 -19.74 -16.52 -6.38
C TYR A 592 -21.19 -16.84 -6.03
N LYS A 593 -21.44 -18.05 -5.51
CA LYS A 593 -22.79 -18.51 -5.13
C LYS A 593 -23.86 -18.29 -6.22
N GLY A 594 -23.45 -18.41 -7.49
CA GLY A 594 -24.34 -18.27 -8.65
C GLY A 594 -24.60 -16.83 -9.11
N LEU A 595 -23.93 -15.83 -8.55
CA LEU A 595 -23.91 -14.46 -9.07
C LEU A 595 -22.57 -14.19 -9.76
N LEU A 596 -22.62 -13.73 -11.01
CA LEU A 596 -21.46 -13.25 -11.75
C LEU A 596 -21.11 -11.83 -11.29
N ILE A 597 -19.86 -11.62 -10.90
CA ILE A 597 -19.25 -10.32 -10.74
C ILE A 597 -18.49 -10.06 -12.05
N PRO A 598 -18.99 -9.18 -12.92
CA PRO A 598 -18.38 -8.90 -14.20
C PRO A 598 -17.15 -8.00 -14.01
N ALA A 599 -16.24 -8.09 -14.97
CA ALA A 599 -15.18 -7.13 -15.14
C ALA A 599 -15.32 -6.55 -16.56
N ASP A 600 -15.16 -5.24 -16.67
CA ASP A 600 -15.33 -4.51 -17.92
C ASP A 600 -13.99 -3.90 -18.32
N ALA A 601 -13.70 -3.91 -19.62
CA ALA A 601 -12.50 -3.29 -20.14
C ALA A 601 -12.83 -1.97 -20.85
N GLU A 602 -12.01 -0.96 -20.62
CA GLU A 602 -12.07 0.33 -21.31
C GLU A 602 -10.74 0.58 -22.01
N ILE A 603 -10.81 0.94 -23.30
CA ILE A 603 -9.64 1.18 -24.14
C ILE A 603 -9.55 2.69 -24.36
N GLY A 604 -8.44 3.27 -23.93
CA GLY A 604 -8.10 4.66 -24.24
C GLY A 604 -7.09 4.73 -25.38
N ASP A 605 -6.50 5.91 -25.52
CA ASP A 605 -5.31 6.14 -26.33
C ASP A 605 -4.06 5.67 -25.57
N ARG A 606 -2.90 6.21 -25.94
CA ARG A 606 -1.63 5.91 -25.27
C ARG A 606 -1.61 6.33 -23.80
N SER A 607 -2.20 7.47 -23.44
CA SER A 607 -2.16 7.98 -22.06
C SER A 607 -3.22 7.33 -21.17
N TRP A 608 -2.92 7.04 -19.90
CA TRP A 608 -3.91 6.46 -18.99
C TRP A 608 -5.11 7.38 -18.75
N GLY A 609 -4.90 8.70 -18.75
CA GLY A 609 -5.99 9.66 -18.57
C GLY A 609 -7.07 9.56 -19.63
N SER A 610 -6.71 9.20 -20.86
CA SER A 610 -7.65 9.13 -22.00
C SER A 610 -8.77 8.10 -21.82
N VAL A 611 -8.54 7.04 -21.04
CA VAL A 611 -9.55 6.02 -20.75
C VAL A 611 -10.79 6.66 -20.11
N LEU A 612 -10.57 7.64 -19.23
CA LEU A 612 -11.62 8.36 -18.52
C LEU A 612 -12.38 9.38 -19.39
N GLU A 613 -11.84 9.71 -20.56
CA GLU A 613 -12.37 10.73 -21.47
C GLU A 613 -13.14 10.10 -22.65
N THR A 614 -13.19 8.77 -22.70
CA THR A 614 -14.00 8.05 -23.69
C THR A 614 -15.48 8.31 -23.43
N GLY A 615 -16.27 8.45 -24.51
CA GLY A 615 -17.72 8.69 -24.41
C GLY A 615 -18.50 7.55 -23.73
N GLU A 616 -17.86 6.41 -23.51
CA GLU A 616 -18.41 5.20 -22.87
C GLU A 616 -17.81 4.91 -21.49
N SER A 617 -16.91 5.77 -20.98
CA SER A 617 -16.26 5.63 -19.68
C SER A 617 -17.28 5.51 -18.54
N LYS A 618 -17.11 4.49 -17.69
CA LYS A 618 -17.97 4.23 -16.51
C LYS A 618 -17.52 4.99 -15.26
N HIS A 619 -16.44 5.76 -15.35
CA HIS A 619 -15.76 6.40 -14.21
C HIS A 619 -16.32 7.77 -13.78
#